data_AF-A0A6P7FD25-F1
#
_entry.id   AF-A0A6P7FD25-F1
#
_cell.length_a   1.000
_cell.length_b   1.000
_cell.length_c   1.000
_cell.angle_alpha   90.00
_cell.angle_beta   90.00
_cell.angle_gamma   90.00
#
_symmetry.space_group_name_H-M   'P 1'
#
loop_
_entity.id
_entity.type
_entity.pdbx_description
1 polymer ?
#
loop_
_entity_poly.entity_id
_entity_poly.type
_entity_poly.pdbx_seq_one_letter_code
_entity_poly.pdbx_strand_id
1 'polypeptide(L)'
;MQSLYSLSRVLYIQNNLYSFRNYCVASDNQKHYEARKLLGFSTDELYEIVADIKNYDKFLPFCTKSTILSNYPQQCIANLEIGFPPIVENYTSIVKLIESNLVRARCFDGRLFHYLESTWVFNPALESNPRTCLTDYSLKFCFKSKLYSHIASVFFKYLVQEMENAFINEAVRRYGQPSISMYKLSPASISPELK
;
A
#
# COMPACT_ATOMS: atom_id res chain seq x y z
N MET A 1 35.66 -26.74 36.79
CA MET A 1 34.50 -26.88 35.89
C MET A 1 33.18 -26.82 36.68
N GLN A 2 32.69 -25.63 37.07
CA GLN A 2 31.30 -25.48 37.57
C GLN A 2 30.77 -24.03 37.67
N SER A 3 31.43 -23.02 37.09
CA SER A 3 31.07 -21.60 37.28
C SER A 3 30.51 -20.88 36.04
N LEU A 4 30.30 -21.55 34.91
CA LEU A 4 29.86 -20.88 33.66
C LEU A 4 28.46 -21.27 33.17
N TYR A 5 27.75 -22.16 33.87
CA TYR A 5 26.38 -22.57 33.48
C TYR A 5 25.24 -21.82 34.19
N SER A 6 25.56 -20.89 35.10
CA SER A 6 24.54 -20.13 35.86
C SER A 6 24.15 -18.80 35.20
N LEU A 7 25.00 -18.20 34.37
CA LEU A 7 24.71 -16.90 33.74
C LEU A 7 23.93 -17.03 32.42
N SER A 8 23.94 -18.21 31.80
CA SER A 8 23.21 -18.48 30.55
C SER A 8 21.69 -18.61 30.72
N ARG A 9 21.19 -18.74 31.96
CA ARG A 9 19.74 -18.81 32.24
C ARG A 9 19.12 -17.47 32.65
N VAL A 10 19.91 -16.52 33.14
CA VAL A 10 19.40 -15.18 33.52
C VAL A 10 19.26 -14.27 32.28
N LEU A 11 20.16 -14.42 31.29
CA LEU A 11 20.09 -13.66 30.04
C LEU A 11 19.02 -14.18 29.05
N TYR A 12 18.53 -15.40 29.20
CA TYR A 12 17.46 -15.94 28.35
C TYR A 12 16.05 -15.50 28.80
N ILE A 13 15.90 -15.03 30.05
CA ILE A 13 14.59 -14.58 30.57
C ILE A 13 14.45 -13.05 30.52
N GLN A 14 15.55 -12.28 30.45
CA GLN A 14 15.48 -10.82 30.25
C GLN A 14 15.32 -10.37 28.79
N ASN A 15 15.69 -11.20 27.81
CA ASN A 15 15.52 -10.85 26.39
C ASN A 15 14.11 -11.10 25.85
N ASN A 16 13.19 -11.61 26.67
CA ASN A 16 11.81 -11.89 26.26
C ASN A 16 10.77 -10.89 26.79
N LEU A 17 11.20 -9.84 27.50
CA LEU A 17 10.31 -8.78 28.01
C LEU A 17 10.46 -7.43 27.29
N TYR A 18 11.44 -7.30 26.40
CA TYR A 18 11.61 -6.09 25.56
C TYR A 18 11.10 -6.25 24.11
N SER A 19 10.80 -7.48 23.67
CA SER A 19 10.27 -7.74 22.31
C SER A 19 8.73 -7.80 22.26
N PHE A 20 8.05 -7.94 23.41
CA PHE A 20 6.61 -8.19 23.45
C PHE A 20 5.74 -6.97 23.77
N ARG A 21 6.31 -5.76 23.86
CA ARG A 21 5.57 -4.56 24.32
C ARG A 21 5.21 -3.54 23.23
N ASN A 22 5.42 -3.85 21.95
CA ASN A 22 5.01 -2.98 20.83
C ASN A 22 4.10 -3.67 19.81
N TYR A 23 3.51 -4.82 20.17
CA TYR A 23 2.29 -5.25 19.50
C TYR A 23 1.19 -4.29 19.93
N CYS A 24 0.86 -3.37 19.02
CA CYS A 24 -0.45 -2.76 18.96
C CYS A 24 -0.89 -2.03 20.24
N VAL A 25 -0.51 -0.75 20.36
CA VAL A 25 -1.48 0.27 20.82
C VAL A 25 -2.54 0.39 19.70
N ALA A 26 -3.32 -0.68 19.50
CA ALA A 26 -4.35 -0.78 18.48
C ALA A 26 -5.64 -0.19 19.01
N SER A 27 -6.06 0.90 18.37
CA SER A 27 -7.45 1.13 17.95
C SER A 27 -7.58 2.50 17.27
N ASP A 28 -6.99 3.56 17.83
CA ASP A 28 -7.39 4.93 17.45
C ASP A 28 -6.64 5.52 16.24
N ASN A 29 -5.44 5.02 15.93
CA ASN A 29 -4.55 5.61 14.90
C ASN A 29 -4.44 4.81 13.60
N GLN A 30 -5.02 3.61 13.53
CA GLN A 30 -5.03 2.84 12.28
C GLN A 30 -6.08 3.44 11.35
N LYS A 31 -5.68 3.74 10.11
CA LYS A 31 -6.60 4.18 9.05
C LYS A 31 -6.74 3.08 8.03
N HIS A 32 -7.96 2.92 7.54
CA HIS A 32 -8.33 1.93 6.55
C HIS A 32 -9.23 2.57 5.50
N TYR A 33 -8.92 2.31 4.23
CA TYR A 33 -9.73 2.69 3.09
C TYR A 33 -9.90 1.47 2.17
N GLU A 34 -11.11 1.29 1.67
CA GLU A 34 -11.42 0.31 0.64
C GLU A 34 -12.26 0.96 -0.44
N ALA A 35 -11.97 0.60 -1.69
CA ALA A 35 -12.77 1.00 -2.84
C ALA A 35 -12.84 -0.14 -3.84
N ARG A 36 -14.05 -0.38 -4.34
CA ARG A 36 -14.30 -1.22 -5.50
C ARG A 36 -14.77 -0.35 -6.65
N LYS A 37 -14.14 -0.46 -7.82
CA LYS A 37 -14.47 0.36 -8.99
C LYS A 37 -14.50 -0.47 -10.26
N LEU A 38 -15.46 -0.17 -11.12
CA LEU A 38 -15.49 -0.61 -12.50
C LEU A 38 -14.86 0.49 -13.37
N LEU A 39 -13.82 0.13 -14.11
CA LEU A 39 -13.02 1.02 -14.94
C LEU A 39 -13.02 0.55 -16.40
N GLY A 40 -13.03 1.50 -17.33
CA GLY A 40 -12.97 1.25 -18.78
C GLY A 40 -11.56 1.01 -19.33
N PHE A 41 -10.76 0.24 -18.61
CA PHE A 41 -9.40 -0.18 -18.98
C PHE A 41 -9.27 -1.69 -18.74
N SER A 42 -8.40 -2.38 -19.47
CA SER A 42 -8.13 -3.80 -19.23
C SER A 42 -7.38 -4.01 -17.90
N THR A 43 -7.35 -5.26 -17.43
CA THR A 43 -6.54 -5.65 -16.27
C THR A 43 -5.07 -5.34 -16.47
N ASP A 44 -4.56 -5.55 -17.68
CA ASP A 44 -3.14 -5.36 -18.03
C ASP A 44 -2.79 -3.87 -18.03
N GLU A 45 -3.63 -3.03 -18.66
CA GLU A 45 -3.43 -1.57 -18.70
C GLU A 45 -3.33 -0.99 -17.28
N LEU A 46 -4.21 -1.40 -16.37
CA LEU A 46 -4.19 -0.90 -15.00
C LEU A 46 -3.06 -1.50 -14.18
N TYR A 47 -2.79 -2.80 -14.33
CA TYR A 47 -1.70 -3.47 -13.65
C TYR A 47 -0.36 -2.83 -14.01
N GLU A 48 -0.10 -2.56 -15.29
CA GLU A 48 1.15 -1.95 -15.75
C GLU A 48 1.41 -0.60 -15.08
N ILE A 49 0.38 0.23 -14.89
CA ILE A 49 0.53 1.53 -14.22
C ILE A 49 0.88 1.35 -12.73
N VAL A 50 0.16 0.46 -12.04
CA VAL A 50 0.33 0.24 -10.60
C VAL A 50 1.61 -0.57 -10.30
N ALA A 51 2.09 -1.38 -11.24
CA ALA A 51 3.36 -2.09 -11.13
C ALA A 51 4.56 -1.18 -11.48
N ASP A 52 4.34 -0.08 -12.22
CA ASP A 52 5.37 0.87 -12.65
C ASP A 52 5.78 1.87 -11.55
N ILE A 53 6.19 1.30 -10.41
CA ILE A 53 6.52 2.03 -9.18
C ILE A 53 7.62 3.07 -9.44
N LYS A 54 8.59 2.77 -10.31
CA LYS A 54 9.72 3.66 -10.65
C LYS A 54 9.31 5.03 -11.21
N ASN A 55 8.07 5.18 -11.66
CA ASN A 55 7.55 6.42 -12.25
C ASN A 55 6.51 7.12 -11.37
N TYR A 56 6.30 6.66 -10.13
CA TYR A 56 5.32 7.22 -9.21
C TYR A 56 5.56 8.70 -8.90
N ASP A 57 6.82 9.14 -8.87
CA ASP A 57 7.21 10.54 -8.70
C ASP A 57 6.77 11.47 -9.84
N LYS A 58 6.39 10.91 -11.00
CA LYS A 58 5.97 11.69 -12.17
C LYS A 58 4.49 12.03 -12.18
N PHE A 59 3.66 11.26 -11.48
CA PHE A 59 2.20 11.41 -11.57
C PHE A 59 1.47 11.30 -10.25
N LEU A 60 2.02 10.63 -9.22
CA LEU A 60 1.34 10.55 -7.93
C LEU A 60 1.49 11.87 -7.17
N PRO A 61 0.38 12.40 -6.64
CA PRO A 61 0.45 13.56 -5.78
C PRO A 61 1.26 13.18 -4.54
N PHE A 62 2.04 14.13 -4.03
CA PHE A 62 2.88 13.98 -2.84
C PHE A 62 4.08 13.05 -2.98
N CYS A 63 4.16 12.17 -4.00
CA CYS A 63 5.35 11.38 -4.24
C CYS A 63 6.43 12.25 -4.89
N THR A 64 7.47 12.63 -4.13
CA THR A 64 8.55 13.49 -4.62
C THR A 64 9.68 12.71 -5.25
N LYS A 65 9.88 11.44 -4.83
CA LYS A 65 10.84 10.51 -5.41
C LYS A 65 10.33 9.08 -5.34
N SER A 66 10.68 8.30 -6.36
CA SER A 66 10.48 6.86 -6.38
C SER A 66 11.74 6.15 -6.83
N THR A 67 12.18 5.13 -6.10
CA THR A 67 13.44 4.43 -6.38
C THR A 67 13.29 2.94 -6.16
N ILE A 68 13.64 2.14 -7.16
CA ILE A 68 13.74 0.69 -7.03
C ILE A 68 15.11 0.35 -6.44
N LEU A 69 15.11 -0.24 -5.24
CA LEU A 69 16.32 -0.67 -4.55
C LEU A 69 16.76 -2.07 -4.99
N SER A 70 15.81 -2.95 -5.28
CA SER A 70 16.06 -4.31 -5.76
C SER A 70 14.86 -4.82 -6.54
N ASN A 71 15.09 -5.63 -7.57
CA ASN A 71 14.04 -6.17 -8.41
C ASN A 71 14.20 -7.70 -8.58
N TYR A 72 13.09 -8.42 -8.45
CA TYR A 72 12.97 -9.86 -8.59
C TYR A 72 11.73 -10.19 -9.44
N PRO A 73 11.58 -11.41 -9.99
CA PRO A 73 10.51 -11.72 -10.94
C PRO A 73 9.08 -11.42 -10.48
N GLN A 74 8.76 -11.59 -9.19
CA GLN A 74 7.42 -11.36 -8.64
C GLN A 74 7.44 -10.46 -7.40
N GLN A 75 8.55 -9.76 -7.20
CA GLN A 75 8.77 -8.93 -6.03
C GLN A 75 9.76 -7.82 -6.33
N CYS A 76 9.55 -6.62 -5.80
CA CYS A 76 10.59 -5.60 -5.76
C CYS A 76 10.67 -4.95 -4.38
N ILE A 77 11.80 -4.31 -4.12
CA ILE A 77 12.00 -3.45 -2.96
C ILE A 77 12.08 -2.02 -3.49
N ALA A 78 11.19 -1.15 -3.03
CA ALA A 78 11.10 0.22 -3.50
C ALA A 78 11.13 1.21 -2.32
N ASN A 79 11.85 2.30 -2.47
CA ASN A 79 11.83 3.44 -1.57
C ASN A 79 11.00 4.56 -2.21
N LEU A 80 10.02 5.07 -1.46
CA LEU A 80 9.22 6.22 -1.85
C LEU A 80 9.48 7.37 -0.88
N GLU A 81 9.68 8.57 -1.43
CA GLU A 81 9.72 9.82 -0.70
C GLU A 81 8.39 10.54 -0.88
N ILE A 82 7.76 10.91 0.23
CA ILE A 82 6.49 11.62 0.28
C ILE A 82 6.72 13.00 0.90
N GLY A 83 6.31 14.04 0.17
CA GLY A 83 6.41 15.43 0.60
C GLY A 83 5.05 16.07 0.86
N PHE A 84 4.92 16.63 2.05
CA PHE A 84 3.85 17.54 2.48
C PHE A 84 4.52 18.76 3.13
N PRO A 85 4.85 19.85 2.40
CA PRO A 85 5.60 20.96 2.96
C PRO A 85 5.05 21.42 4.33
N PRO A 86 5.88 21.50 5.40
CA PRO A 86 7.35 21.37 5.45
C PRO A 86 7.90 19.95 5.70
N ILE A 87 7.04 18.93 5.74
CA ILE A 87 7.39 17.53 6.03
C ILE A 87 7.85 16.83 4.75
N VAL A 88 9.01 16.17 4.79
CA VAL A 88 9.45 15.22 3.75
C VAL A 88 9.91 13.96 4.45
N GLU A 89 9.29 12.84 4.11
CA GLU A 89 9.54 11.56 4.75
C GLU A 89 9.72 10.49 3.69
N ASN A 90 10.45 9.42 4.01
CA ASN A 90 10.58 8.28 3.10
C ASN A 90 10.34 6.96 3.82
N TYR A 91 9.92 5.98 3.05
CA TYR A 91 9.71 4.62 3.52
C TYR A 91 10.07 3.62 2.43
N THR A 92 10.53 2.45 2.88
CA THR A 92 10.86 1.33 2.00
C THR A 92 9.79 0.26 2.12
N SER A 93 9.25 -0.16 1.00
CA SER A 93 8.25 -1.22 0.91
C SER A 93 8.80 -2.42 0.16
N ILE A 94 8.38 -3.60 0.60
CA ILE A 94 8.44 -4.82 -0.21
C ILE A 94 7.14 -4.90 -1.00
N VAL A 95 7.24 -4.97 -2.31
CA VAL A 95 6.09 -5.04 -3.22
C VAL A 95 6.05 -6.41 -3.87
N LYS A 96 4.93 -7.12 -3.70
CA LYS A 96 4.62 -8.36 -4.41
C LYS A 96 3.85 -8.02 -5.69
N LEU A 97 4.24 -8.66 -6.78
CA LEU A 97 3.69 -8.46 -8.11
C LEU A 97 3.22 -9.82 -8.64
N ILE A 98 1.93 -9.93 -8.96
CA ILE A 98 1.36 -11.04 -9.73
C ILE A 98 0.80 -10.43 -11.00
N GLU A 99 1.40 -10.78 -12.13
CA GLU A 99 1.09 -10.22 -13.44
C GLU A 99 -0.42 -10.18 -13.69
N SER A 100 -0.91 -9.00 -14.08
CA SER A 100 -2.31 -8.71 -14.42
C SER A 100 -3.34 -8.99 -13.33
N ASN A 101 -2.92 -9.29 -12.09
CA ASN A 101 -3.82 -9.73 -11.02
C ASN A 101 -3.63 -8.97 -9.70
N LEU A 102 -2.39 -8.76 -9.25
CA LEU A 102 -2.12 -8.24 -7.92
C LEU A 102 -0.89 -7.34 -7.86
N VAL A 103 -1.04 -6.19 -7.22
CA VAL A 103 0.09 -5.41 -6.68
C VAL A 103 -0.14 -5.19 -5.20
N ARG A 104 0.76 -5.72 -4.35
CA ARG A 104 0.67 -5.59 -2.89
C ARG A 104 1.97 -5.04 -2.32
N ALA A 105 1.94 -3.81 -1.84
CA ALA A 105 3.05 -3.16 -1.16
C ALA A 105 2.89 -3.24 0.36
N ARG A 106 3.95 -3.63 1.07
CA ARG A 106 3.99 -3.64 2.54
C ARG A 106 5.25 -2.98 3.07
N CYS A 107 5.09 -2.10 4.05
CA CYS A 107 6.16 -1.54 4.85
C CYS A 107 5.91 -1.93 6.31
N PHE A 108 6.81 -2.76 6.84
CA PHE A 108 6.86 -3.11 8.25
C PHE A 108 8.08 -2.41 8.84
N ASP A 109 7.86 -1.60 9.88
CA ASP A 109 8.93 -0.93 10.62
C ASP A 109 9.74 0.14 9.85
N GLY A 110 9.03 1.03 9.14
CA GLY A 110 9.64 2.24 8.57
C GLY A 110 9.85 3.34 9.61
N ARG A 111 10.64 4.38 9.29
CA ARG A 111 10.74 5.58 10.15
C ARG A 111 9.39 6.29 10.33
N LEU A 112 8.58 6.29 9.27
CA LEU A 112 7.30 6.97 9.21
C LEU A 112 6.11 6.13 9.72
N PHE A 113 6.07 4.85 9.34
CA PHE A 113 4.93 3.96 9.57
C PHE A 113 5.27 2.83 10.56
N HIS A 114 4.37 2.59 11.52
CA HIS A 114 4.31 1.30 12.22
C HIS A 114 3.91 0.19 11.25
N TYR A 115 2.99 0.52 10.36
CA TYR A 115 2.47 -0.39 9.35
C TYR A 115 1.96 0.42 8.16
N LEU A 116 2.26 -0.04 6.95
CA LEU A 116 1.59 0.38 5.73
C LEU A 116 1.40 -0.85 4.84
N GLU A 117 0.19 -1.03 4.35
CA GLU A 117 -0.15 -2.04 3.36
C GLU A 117 -1.12 -1.45 2.35
N SER A 118 -0.73 -1.52 1.07
CA SER A 118 -1.54 -1.11 -0.06
C SER A 118 -1.70 -2.31 -0.97
N THR A 119 -2.93 -2.67 -1.29
CA THR A 119 -3.26 -3.82 -2.14
C THR A 119 -4.20 -3.39 -3.25
N TRP A 120 -3.80 -3.70 -4.49
CA TRP A 120 -4.63 -3.61 -5.68
C TRP A 120 -4.85 -5.00 -6.24
N VAL A 121 -6.11 -5.38 -6.44
CA VAL A 121 -6.50 -6.58 -7.18
C VAL A 121 -7.24 -6.17 -8.44
N PHE A 122 -6.88 -6.80 -9.55
CA PHE A 122 -7.46 -6.54 -10.87
C PHE A 122 -8.22 -7.79 -11.32
N ASN A 123 -9.51 -7.61 -11.65
CA ASN A 123 -10.36 -8.67 -12.16
C ASN A 123 -10.96 -8.24 -13.51
N PRO A 124 -11.14 -9.16 -14.46
CA PRO A 124 -11.99 -8.91 -15.63
C PRO A 124 -13.41 -8.52 -15.17
N ALA A 125 -14.04 -7.56 -15.86
CA ALA A 125 -15.36 -7.06 -15.46
C ALA A 125 -16.50 -7.48 -16.39
N LEU A 126 -16.40 -7.18 -17.68
CA LEU A 126 -17.45 -7.46 -18.66
C LEU A 126 -16.90 -8.37 -19.76
N GLU A 127 -17.49 -9.55 -19.93
CA GLU A 127 -17.09 -10.47 -21.01
C GLU A 127 -17.28 -9.86 -22.41
N SER A 128 -18.29 -9.01 -22.57
CA SER A 128 -18.58 -8.30 -23.83
C SER A 128 -17.62 -7.16 -24.14
N ASN A 129 -16.83 -6.71 -23.16
CA ASN A 129 -15.87 -5.63 -23.32
C ASN A 129 -14.57 -5.94 -22.56
N PRO A 130 -13.57 -6.57 -23.21
CA PRO A 130 -12.31 -6.98 -22.57
C PRO A 130 -11.48 -5.80 -22.06
N ARG A 131 -11.78 -4.58 -22.51
CA ARG A 131 -11.16 -3.35 -22.01
C ARG A 131 -11.95 -2.79 -20.82
N THR A 132 -12.34 -3.66 -19.90
CA THR A 132 -12.96 -3.29 -18.62
C THR A 132 -12.36 -4.11 -17.48
N CYS A 133 -12.21 -3.46 -16.33
CA CYS A 133 -11.60 -4.07 -15.16
C CYS A 133 -12.34 -3.65 -13.89
N LEU A 134 -12.57 -4.63 -13.02
CA LEU A 134 -13.06 -4.44 -11.68
C LEU A 134 -11.86 -4.42 -10.74
N THR A 135 -11.57 -3.26 -10.17
CA THR A 135 -10.46 -3.08 -9.22
C THR A 135 -10.96 -3.15 -7.79
N ASP A 136 -10.27 -3.94 -6.96
CA ASP A 136 -10.38 -3.91 -5.50
C ASP A 136 -9.13 -3.26 -4.92
N TYR A 137 -9.31 -2.08 -4.32
CA TYR A 137 -8.25 -1.33 -3.67
C TYR A 137 -8.45 -1.34 -2.15
N SER A 138 -7.39 -1.67 -1.41
CA SER A 138 -7.35 -1.57 0.05
C SER A 138 -6.06 -0.89 0.50
N LEU A 139 -6.19 0.11 1.36
CA LEU A 139 -5.06 0.83 1.97
C LEU A 139 -5.22 0.84 3.49
N LYS A 140 -4.25 0.28 4.19
CA LYS A 140 -4.18 0.23 5.65
C LYS A 140 -2.86 0.84 6.10
N PHE A 141 -2.87 1.78 7.02
CA PHE A 141 -1.63 2.25 7.64
C PHE A 141 -1.82 2.73 9.07
N CYS A 142 -0.71 2.82 9.78
CA CYS A 142 -0.58 3.39 11.11
C CYS A 142 0.74 4.18 11.17
N PHE A 143 0.66 5.48 11.41
CA PHE A 143 1.83 6.35 11.57
C PHE A 143 2.48 6.16 12.94
N LYS A 144 3.81 6.34 13.02
CA LYS A 144 4.53 6.35 14.31
C LYS A 144 4.31 7.64 15.10
N SER A 145 4.17 8.78 14.42
CA SER A 145 3.99 10.09 15.05
C SER A 145 2.51 10.43 15.23
N LYS A 146 2.13 10.85 16.45
CA LYS A 146 0.78 11.36 16.76
C LYS A 146 0.40 12.59 15.92
N LEU A 147 1.39 13.42 15.57
CA LEU A 147 1.18 14.57 14.69
C LEU A 147 0.74 14.11 13.29
N TYR A 148 1.44 13.12 12.71
CA TYR A 148 1.06 12.55 11.42
C TYR A 148 -0.30 11.86 11.48
N SER A 149 -0.60 11.14 12.56
CA SER A 149 -1.93 10.54 12.77
C SER A 149 -3.05 11.59 12.76
N HIS A 150 -2.82 12.77 13.33
CA HIS A 150 -3.79 13.87 13.36
C HIS A 150 -3.94 14.57 12.00
N ILE A 151 -2.84 14.87 11.30
CA ILE A 151 -2.91 15.46 9.95
C ILE A 151 -3.64 14.50 8.99
N ALA A 152 -3.27 13.22 9.06
CA ALA A 152 -3.92 12.20 8.28
C ALA A 152 -5.41 12.10 8.62
N SER A 153 -5.83 12.12 9.89
CA SER A 153 -7.27 12.02 10.20
C SER A 153 -8.11 13.14 9.58
N VAL A 154 -7.56 14.36 9.44
CA VAL A 154 -8.26 15.50 8.82
C VAL A 154 -8.37 15.36 7.30
N PHE A 155 -7.30 14.92 6.62
CA PHE A 155 -7.22 14.94 5.16
C PHE A 155 -7.22 13.56 4.49
N PHE A 156 -7.32 12.47 5.25
CA PHE A 156 -7.11 11.11 4.75
C PHE A 156 -7.97 10.77 3.54
N LYS A 157 -9.28 11.04 3.62
CA LYS A 157 -10.20 10.75 2.52
C LYS A 157 -9.83 11.50 1.25
N TYR A 158 -9.42 12.76 1.39
CA TYR A 158 -8.98 13.57 0.26
C TYR A 158 -7.68 13.02 -0.34
N LEU A 159 -6.68 12.75 0.50
CA LEU A 159 -5.38 12.19 0.05
C LEU A 159 -5.55 10.90 -0.75
N VAL A 160 -6.37 9.96 -0.26
CA VAL A 160 -6.57 8.69 -0.96
C VAL A 160 -7.30 8.89 -2.29
N GLN A 161 -8.30 9.76 -2.32
CA GLN A 161 -9.01 10.06 -3.56
C GLN A 161 -8.08 10.68 -4.61
N GLU A 162 -7.21 11.62 -4.20
CA GLU A 162 -6.23 12.21 -5.11
C GLU A 162 -5.23 11.18 -5.64
N MET A 163 -4.73 10.28 -4.77
CA MET A 163 -3.85 9.19 -5.18
C MET A 163 -4.52 8.25 -6.19
N GLU A 164 -5.76 7.81 -5.92
CA GLU A 164 -6.51 6.97 -6.85
C GLU A 164 -6.80 7.69 -8.18
N ASN A 165 -7.20 8.96 -8.12
CA ASN A 165 -7.47 9.76 -9.32
C ASN A 165 -6.22 9.91 -10.19
N ALA A 166 -5.05 10.04 -9.58
CA ALA A 166 -3.78 10.11 -10.30
C ALA A 166 -3.48 8.84 -11.09
N PHE A 167 -3.78 7.66 -10.55
CA PHE A 167 -3.68 6.40 -11.32
C PHE A 167 -4.62 6.36 -12.51
N ILE A 168 -5.87 6.84 -12.35
CA ILE A 168 -6.84 6.90 -13.45
C ILE A 168 -6.40 7.89 -14.53
N ASN A 169 -5.91 9.07 -14.12
CA ASN A 169 -5.39 10.07 -15.04
C ASN A 169 -4.16 9.55 -15.80
N GLU A 170 -3.30 8.78 -15.13
CA GLU A 170 -2.16 8.13 -15.75
C GLU A 170 -2.59 7.06 -16.76
N ALA A 171 -3.69 6.34 -16.49
CA ALA A 171 -4.30 5.42 -17.46
C ALA A 171 -4.79 6.15 -18.70
N VAL A 172 -5.47 7.29 -18.51
CA VAL A 172 -5.90 8.14 -19.63
C VAL A 172 -4.71 8.65 -20.43
N ARG A 173 -3.62 9.05 -19.75
CA ARG A 173 -2.40 9.55 -20.39
C ARG A 173 -1.68 8.48 -21.21
N ARG A 174 -1.62 7.23 -20.73
CA ARG A 174 -0.90 6.12 -21.40
C ARG A 174 -1.73 5.43 -22.48
N TYR A 175 -3.02 5.22 -22.24
CA TYR A 175 -3.86 4.36 -23.07
C TYR A 175 -5.08 5.06 -23.67
N GLY A 176 -5.23 6.38 -23.46
CA GLY A 176 -6.34 7.17 -24.00
C GLY A 176 -7.65 7.04 -23.21
N GLN A 177 -8.76 7.43 -23.82
CA GLN A 177 -10.05 7.51 -23.12
C GLN A 177 -10.55 6.14 -22.66
N PRO A 178 -11.25 6.06 -21.51
CA PRO A 178 -11.78 4.81 -21.01
C PRO A 178 -12.91 4.29 -21.92
N SER A 179 -13.05 2.97 -22.01
CA SER A 179 -14.10 2.32 -22.83
C SER A 179 -15.52 2.55 -22.28
N ILE A 180 -15.63 2.83 -20.98
CA ILE A 180 -16.85 3.18 -20.25
C ILE A 180 -16.52 4.19 -19.15
N SER A 181 -17.52 4.92 -18.68
CA SER A 181 -17.37 5.77 -17.49
C SER A 181 -16.99 4.95 -16.25
N MET A 182 -16.20 5.53 -15.36
CA MET A 182 -15.89 4.92 -14.06
C MET A 182 -17.15 4.82 -13.20
N TYR A 183 -17.39 3.64 -12.60
CA TYR A 183 -18.43 3.45 -11.60
C TYR A 183 -17.82 3.04 -10.26
N LYS A 184 -18.10 3.82 -9.20
CA LYS A 184 -17.79 3.42 -7.82
C LYS A 184 -18.85 2.45 -7.34
N LEU A 185 -18.41 1.29 -6.86
CA LEU A 185 -19.27 0.27 -6.28
C LEU A 185 -19.18 0.36 -4.76
N SER A 186 -20.28 0.03 -4.07
CA SER A 186 -20.19 -0.21 -2.62
C SER A 186 -19.14 -1.29 -2.38
N PRO A 187 -18.28 -1.16 -1.36
CA PRO A 187 -17.52 -2.32 -0.87
C PRO A 187 -18.56 -3.39 -0.57
N ALA A 188 -18.64 -4.43 -1.39
CA ALA A 188 -19.45 -5.58 -1.05
C ALA A 188 -18.88 -6.09 0.26
N SER A 189 -19.73 -6.24 1.28
CA SER A 189 -19.41 -6.88 2.55
C SER A 189 -18.54 -8.11 2.29
N ILE A 190 -17.24 -7.98 2.56
CA ILE A 190 -16.27 -9.06 2.46
C ILE A 190 -16.71 -10.08 3.52
N SER A 191 -17.43 -11.12 3.10
CA SER A 191 -17.62 -12.31 3.91
C SER A 191 -16.24 -12.95 4.11
N PRO A 192 -15.77 -13.12 5.35
CA PRO A 192 -14.50 -13.76 5.63
C PRO A 192 -14.63 -15.27 5.46
N GLU A 193 -14.76 -15.75 4.22
CA GLU A 193 -14.67 -17.18 3.90
C GLU A 193 -13.94 -17.38 2.57
N LEU A 194 -12.61 -17.38 2.64
CA LEU A 194 -11.82 -18.38 1.92
C LEU A 194 -10.73 -18.89 2.88
N LYS A 195 -10.84 -20.19 3.13
CA LYS A 195 -10.03 -21.04 4.01
C LYS A 195 -8.56 -21.09 3.62
#